data_AF-A0A2V8NCX8-F1
#
_entry.id   AF-A0A2V8NCX8-F1
#
_cell.length_a   1.000
_cell.length_b   1.000
_cell.length_c   1.000
_cell.angle_alpha   90.00
_cell.angle_beta   90.00
_cell.angle_gamma   90.00
#
_symmetry.space_group_name_H-M   'P 1'
#
loop_
_entity.id
_entity.type
_entity.pdbx_description
1 polymer ?
#
loop_
_entity_poly.entity_id
_entity_poly.type
_entity_poly.pdbx_seq_one_letter_code
_entity_poly.pdbx_strand_id
1 'polypeptide(L)'
;MAGLFSPTSSRQHEFEMHNPALCQQLRVREILDKVAVMTSGAFVAAYELSSVHSYYHTEEMRNRAKESFEAVLRSMPERSMRLHLRFEIRQDTGGVIPRYADCTRSSNTVLTSIDAERCFRWSEKEAAGEFLDYRLYAIFHWDPVIHQCEPGREWQEGLRHTFTLSAKKCIQRAR
;
A
#
# COMPACT_ATOMS: atom_id res chain seq x y z
N MET A 1 34.53 -1.73 34.75
CA MET A 1 33.34 -2.59 34.56
C MET A 1 32.49 -2.53 35.82
N ALA A 2 31.40 -1.76 35.80
CA ALA A 2 30.34 -1.82 36.81
C ALA A 2 29.06 -1.43 36.09
N GLY A 3 28.31 -2.43 35.61
CA GLY A 3 26.99 -2.23 35.03
C GLY A 3 26.02 -1.90 36.16
N LEU A 4 25.53 -0.67 36.20
CA LEU A 4 24.45 -0.25 37.07
C LEU A 4 23.19 -1.03 36.68
N PHE A 5 22.89 -2.11 37.41
CA PHE A 5 21.55 -2.69 37.44
C PHE A 5 20.63 -1.70 38.16
N SER A 6 20.03 -0.79 37.38
CA SER A 6 18.90 -0.02 37.86
C SER A 6 17.68 -0.96 37.88
N PRO A 7 17.00 -1.16 39.03
CA PRO A 7 15.81 -1.98 39.08
C PRO A 7 14.72 -1.35 38.23
N THR A 8 14.25 -2.08 37.22
CA THR A 8 13.16 -1.66 36.34
C THR A 8 11.93 -1.36 37.18
N SER A 9 11.42 -0.14 37.12
CA SER A 9 10.21 0.23 37.87
C SER A 9 9.00 -0.55 37.37
N SER A 10 8.01 -0.81 38.22
CA SER A 10 6.76 -1.49 37.81
C SER A 10 6.08 -0.78 36.62
N ARG A 11 6.17 0.55 36.55
CA ARG A 11 5.73 1.35 35.40
C ARG A 11 6.53 1.09 34.12
N GLN A 12 7.85 0.96 34.19
CA GLN A 12 8.66 0.58 33.02
C GLN A 12 8.33 -0.83 32.55
N HIS A 13 8.12 -1.76 33.49
CA HIS A 13 7.73 -3.13 33.19
C HIS A 13 6.33 -3.21 32.56
N GLU A 14 5.35 -2.43 33.04
CA GLU A 14 4.03 -2.29 32.42
C GLU A 14 4.10 -1.65 31.02
N PHE A 15 4.99 -0.68 30.81
CA PHE A 15 5.22 -0.04 29.51
C PHE A 15 5.86 -1.00 28.50
N GLU A 16 6.79 -1.85 28.94
CA GLU A 16 7.41 -2.91 28.15
C GLU A 16 6.43 -4.07 27.87
N MET A 17 5.53 -4.38 28.80
CA MET A 17 4.45 -5.35 28.63
C MET A 17 3.31 -4.84 27.75
N HIS A 18 3.19 -3.53 27.55
CA HIS A 18 2.30 -2.89 26.58
C HIS A 18 2.82 -3.07 25.14
N ASN A 19 3.25 -4.28 24.77
CA ASN A 19 3.28 -4.63 23.37
C ASN A 19 1.83 -4.58 22.89
N PRO A 20 1.46 -3.61 22.02
CA PRO A 20 0.09 -3.51 21.55
C PRO A 20 -0.30 -4.85 20.94
N ALA A 21 -1.51 -5.33 21.25
CA ALA A 21 -2.01 -6.57 20.67
C ALA A 21 -1.82 -6.53 19.15
N LEU A 22 -1.58 -7.66 18.47
CA LEU A 22 -1.33 -7.69 17.02
C LEU A 22 -2.40 -6.91 16.23
N CYS A 23 -3.64 -6.92 16.69
CA CYS A 23 -4.77 -6.13 16.17
C CYS A 23 -4.67 -4.60 16.41
N GLN A 24 -3.97 -4.14 17.44
CA GLN A 24 -3.61 -2.74 17.65
C GLN A 24 -2.37 -2.33 16.80
N GLN A 25 -1.50 -3.28 16.46
CA GLN A 25 -0.43 -3.07 15.48
C GLN A 25 -0.98 -2.98 14.05
N LEU A 26 -2.01 -3.77 13.74
CA LEU A 26 -2.78 -3.70 12.51
C LEU A 26 -3.71 -2.47 12.54
N ARG A 27 -3.13 -1.30 12.24
CA ARG A 27 -3.85 -0.02 12.29
C ARG A 27 -5.02 0.10 11.31
N VAL A 28 -5.19 -0.82 10.37
CA VAL A 28 -6.21 -0.75 9.30
C VAL A 28 -7.30 -1.78 9.59
N ARG A 29 -8.51 -1.30 9.87
CA ARG A 29 -9.71 -2.12 10.07
C ARG A 29 -10.24 -2.61 8.72
N GLU A 30 -10.51 -1.69 7.80
CA GLU A 30 -11.19 -1.97 6.54
C GLU A 30 -10.65 -1.09 5.41
N ILE A 31 -10.72 -1.57 4.17
CA ILE A 31 -10.41 -0.77 2.97
C ILE A 31 -11.69 -0.69 2.13
N LEU A 32 -12.22 0.52 2.00
CA LEU A 32 -13.42 0.86 1.26
C LEU A 32 -13.00 1.78 0.11
N ASP A 33 -13.02 1.26 -1.13
CA ASP A 33 -12.80 1.99 -2.37
C ASP A 33 -11.81 3.18 -2.27
N LYS A 34 -10.51 2.85 -2.19
CA LYS A 34 -9.38 3.79 -2.05
C LYS A 34 -9.26 4.54 -0.71
N VAL A 35 -10.08 4.19 0.27
CA VAL A 35 -9.99 4.71 1.64
C VAL A 35 -9.75 3.56 2.62
N ALA A 36 -8.74 3.68 3.46
CA ALA A 36 -8.51 2.81 4.60
C ALA A 36 -9.13 3.41 5.85
N VAL A 37 -9.98 2.64 6.53
CA VAL A 37 -10.51 2.95 7.86
C VAL A 37 -9.56 2.38 8.89
N MET A 38 -8.99 3.25 9.71
CA MET A 38 -8.05 2.87 10.75
C MET A 38 -8.80 2.35 11.99
N THR A 39 -8.15 1.54 12.83
CA THR A 39 -8.71 1.06 14.10
C THR A 39 -8.98 2.21 15.09
N SER A 40 -8.28 3.35 14.93
CA SER A 40 -8.56 4.60 15.64
C SER A 40 -9.80 5.36 15.13
N GLY A 41 -10.42 4.91 14.04
CA GLY A 41 -11.51 5.63 13.35
C GLY A 41 -11.05 6.69 12.36
N ALA A 42 -9.74 6.89 12.19
CA ALA A 42 -9.21 7.80 11.17
C ALA A 42 -9.39 7.24 9.74
N PHE A 43 -9.61 8.12 8.77
CA PHE A 43 -9.68 7.77 7.36
C PHE A 43 -8.38 8.16 6.66
N VAL A 44 -7.79 7.23 5.93
CA VAL A 44 -6.48 7.41 5.27
C VAL A 44 -6.60 6.99 3.81
N ALA A 45 -5.90 7.68 2.91
CA ALA A 45 -5.85 7.27 1.51
C ALA A 45 -5.17 5.90 1.35
N ALA A 46 -5.84 5.00 0.63
CA ALA A 46 -5.35 3.68 0.26
C ALA A 46 -5.17 3.63 -1.26
N TYR A 47 -3.95 3.38 -1.70
CA TYR A 47 -3.62 3.27 -3.11
C TYR A 47 -3.52 1.80 -3.48
N GLU A 48 -4.38 1.35 -4.38
CA GLU A 48 -4.23 0.02 -4.98
C GLU A 48 -3.01 0.02 -5.90
N LEU A 49 -2.01 -0.81 -5.60
CA LEU A 49 -0.84 -1.04 -6.43
C LEU A 49 -1.17 -2.00 -7.58
N SER A 50 -2.20 -1.65 -8.35
CA SER A 50 -2.55 -2.37 -9.56
C SER A 50 -1.46 -2.18 -10.63
N SER A 51 -1.22 -3.21 -11.44
CA SER A 51 -0.35 -3.15 -12.62
C SER A 51 1.17 -3.02 -12.39
N VAL A 52 1.67 -2.92 -11.15
CA VAL A 52 3.13 -2.84 -10.87
C VAL A 52 3.89 -4.06 -11.43
N HIS A 53 3.20 -5.19 -11.61
CA HIS A 53 3.71 -6.41 -12.24
C HIS A 53 2.69 -7.11 -13.16
N SER A 54 1.99 -6.38 -14.03
CA SER A 54 1.09 -7.03 -14.99
C SER A 54 1.89 -7.86 -16.02
N TYR A 55 1.33 -8.99 -16.45
CA TYR A 55 1.94 -9.97 -17.37
C TYR A 55 2.46 -9.35 -18.67
N TYR A 56 1.87 -8.22 -19.09
CA TYR A 56 2.22 -7.50 -20.32
C TYR A 56 3.35 -6.47 -20.16
N HIS A 57 3.94 -6.32 -18.97
CA HIS A 57 5.03 -5.36 -18.77
C HIS A 57 6.35 -5.91 -19.30
N THR A 58 7.06 -5.12 -20.11
CA THR A 58 8.47 -5.39 -20.42
C THR A 58 9.34 -5.22 -19.17
N GLU A 59 10.58 -5.72 -19.22
CA GLU A 59 11.53 -5.57 -18.10
C GLU A 59 11.80 -4.11 -17.77
N GLU A 60 11.95 -3.25 -18.78
CA GLU A 60 12.16 -1.82 -18.64
C GLU A 60 10.97 -1.15 -17.94
N MET A 61 9.74 -1.53 -18.29
CA MET A 61 8.54 -0.99 -17.65
C MET A 61 8.47 -1.38 -16.17
N ARG A 62 8.84 -2.62 -15.83
CA ARG A 62 8.91 -3.08 -14.43
C ARG A 62 9.98 -2.31 -13.66
N ASN A 63 11.15 -2.08 -14.25
CA ASN A 63 12.23 -1.35 -13.59
C ASN A 63 11.86 0.12 -13.36
N ARG A 64 11.20 0.78 -14.33
CA ARG A 64 10.67 2.15 -14.13
C ARG A 64 9.62 2.24 -13.03
N ALA A 65 8.73 1.25 -12.93
CA ALA A 65 7.74 1.20 -11.86
C ALA A 65 8.40 1.06 -10.48
N LYS A 66 9.42 0.21 -10.36
CA LYS A 66 10.23 0.07 -9.14
C LYS A 66 10.94 1.37 -8.76
N GLU A 67 11.60 2.01 -9.73
CA GLU A 67 12.28 3.30 -9.51
C GLU A 67 11.31 4.40 -9.08
N SER A 68 10.13 4.46 -9.69
CA SER A 68 9.09 5.43 -9.34
C SER A 68 8.55 5.19 -7.93
N PHE A 69 8.30 3.92 -7.57
CA PHE A 69 7.88 3.56 -6.21
C PHE A 69 8.97 3.91 -5.20
N GLU A 70 10.24 3.59 -5.49
CA GLU A 70 11.38 3.94 -4.65
C GLU A 70 11.51 5.46 -4.46
N ALA A 71 11.32 6.24 -5.52
CA ALA A 71 11.37 7.69 -5.45
C ALA A 71 10.24 8.26 -4.57
N VAL A 72 9.02 7.72 -4.66
CA VAL A 72 7.91 8.08 -3.77
C VAL A 72 8.29 7.81 -2.31
N LEU A 73 8.78 6.61 -1.99
CA LEU A 73 9.23 6.27 -0.63
C LEU A 73 10.31 7.21 -0.11
N ARG A 74 11.29 7.57 -0.95
CA ARG A 74 12.38 8.50 -0.58
C ARG A 74 11.90 9.93 -0.35
N SER A 75 10.85 10.35 -1.04
CA SER A 75 10.30 11.70 -0.89
C SER A 75 9.46 11.88 0.38
N MET A 76 9.13 10.80 1.09
CA MET A 76 8.29 10.88 2.28
C MET A 76 9.12 11.32 3.49
N PRO A 77 8.58 12.17 4.38
CA PRO A 77 9.24 12.48 5.65
C PRO A 77 9.27 11.23 6.54
N GLU A 78 10.47 10.69 6.74
CA GLU A 78 10.73 9.38 7.37
C GLU A 78 10.13 9.20 8.77
N ARG A 79 9.90 10.29 9.52
CA ARG A 79 9.40 10.24 10.91
C ARG A 79 7.88 10.37 11.06
N SER A 80 7.24 11.22 10.27
CA SER A 80 5.82 11.53 10.40
C SER A 80 4.93 10.72 9.46
N MET A 81 5.50 10.05 8.47
CA MET A 81 4.77 9.15 7.58
C MET A 81 5.03 7.69 7.91
N ARG A 82 3.96 6.90 7.93
CA ARG A 82 4.00 5.44 8.01
C ARG A 82 3.38 4.86 6.75
N LEU A 83 4.10 3.98 6.08
CA LEU A 83 3.57 3.17 5.00
C LEU A 83 3.12 1.82 5.55
N HIS A 84 1.89 1.44 5.24
CA HIS A 84 1.37 0.10 5.47
C HIS A 84 1.07 -0.54 4.12
N LEU A 85 1.72 -1.67 3.84
CA LEU A 85 1.39 -2.53 2.71
C LEU A 85 0.45 -3.64 3.16
N ARG A 86 -0.73 -3.73 2.55
CA ARG A 86 -1.72 -4.78 2.85
C ARG A 86 -1.97 -5.61 1.61
N PHE A 87 -1.78 -6.91 1.74
CA PHE A 87 -2.13 -7.90 0.72
C PHE A 87 -3.48 -8.53 1.09
N GLU A 88 -4.40 -8.55 0.14
CA GLU A 88 -5.75 -9.08 0.31
C GLU A 88 -6.04 -10.11 -0.78
N ILE A 89 -6.63 -11.24 -0.37
CA ILE A 89 -7.13 -12.28 -1.27
C ILE A 89 -8.64 -12.26 -1.16
N ARG A 90 -9.33 -11.93 -2.25
CA ARG A 90 -10.79 -11.91 -2.33
C ARG A 90 -11.26 -13.05 -3.22
N GLN A 91 -12.38 -13.65 -2.86
CA GLN A 91 -13.02 -14.68 -3.69
C GLN A 91 -14.04 -14.00 -4.61
N ASP A 92 -13.54 -13.18 -5.53
CA ASP A 92 -14.34 -12.47 -6.54
C ASP A 92 -13.51 -12.26 -7.82
N THR A 93 -14.13 -11.72 -8.87
CA THR A 93 -13.41 -11.33 -10.10
C THR A 93 -12.90 -9.89 -10.07
N GLY A 94 -12.99 -9.21 -8.92
CA GLY A 94 -12.65 -7.80 -8.80
C GLY A 94 -13.45 -6.87 -9.71
N GLY A 95 -14.62 -7.29 -10.19
CA GLY A 95 -15.43 -6.51 -11.14
C GLY A 95 -14.81 -6.40 -12.53
N VAL A 96 -14.01 -7.39 -12.96
CA VAL A 96 -13.44 -7.45 -14.32
C VAL A 96 -14.51 -7.77 -15.36
N ILE A 97 -15.46 -8.66 -15.03
CA ILE A 97 -16.55 -9.06 -15.93
C ILE A 97 -17.38 -7.86 -16.44
N PRO A 98 -17.95 -6.98 -15.57
CA PRO A 98 -18.70 -5.83 -16.04
C PRO A 98 -17.82 -4.84 -16.83
N ARG A 99 -16.56 -4.63 -16.41
CA ARG A 99 -15.62 -3.76 -17.15
C ARG A 99 -15.30 -4.29 -18.54
N TYR A 100 -15.20 -5.61 -18.71
CA TYR A 100 -15.01 -6.24 -20.02
C TYR A 100 -16.24 -6.00 -20.91
N ALA A 101 -17.45 -6.19 -20.37
CA ALA A 101 -18.68 -5.90 -21.09
C ALA A 101 -18.73 -4.44 -21.58
N ASP A 102 -18.39 -3.48 -20.70
CA ASP A 102 -18.36 -2.05 -21.03
C ASP A 102 -17.31 -1.69 -22.10
N CYS A 103 -16.22 -2.46 -22.20
CA CYS A 103 -15.16 -2.24 -23.19
C CYS A 103 -15.49 -2.84 -24.58
N THR A 104 -16.64 -3.49 -24.74
CA THR A 104 -17.04 -4.10 -26.01
C THR A 104 -17.35 -3.03 -27.05
N ARG A 105 -16.55 -2.97 -28.11
CA ARG A 105 -16.70 -1.98 -29.21
C ARG A 105 -17.17 -2.59 -30.54
N SER A 106 -17.38 -3.91 -30.59
CA SER A 106 -17.73 -4.61 -31.83
C SER A 106 -19.18 -4.31 -32.26
N SER A 107 -19.38 -4.03 -33.55
CA SER A 107 -20.69 -3.90 -34.18
C SER A 107 -21.25 -5.22 -34.73
N ASN A 108 -20.46 -6.29 -34.70
CA ASN A 108 -20.86 -7.60 -35.21
C ASN A 108 -21.71 -8.35 -34.17
N THR A 109 -22.97 -8.63 -34.53
CA THR A 109 -23.96 -9.30 -33.67
C THR A 109 -23.54 -10.70 -33.21
N VAL A 110 -22.81 -11.45 -34.03
CA VAL A 110 -22.32 -12.79 -33.67
C VAL A 110 -21.21 -12.72 -32.62
N LEU A 111 -20.33 -11.72 -32.71
CA LEU A 111 -19.28 -11.53 -31.70
C LEU A 111 -19.90 -11.05 -30.39
N THR A 112 -20.88 -10.15 -30.45
CA THR A 112 -21.60 -9.68 -29.26
C THR A 112 -22.32 -10.83 -28.54
N SER A 113 -22.94 -11.77 -29.27
CA SER A 113 -23.61 -12.92 -28.64
C SER A 113 -22.62 -13.88 -27.98
N ILE A 114 -21.45 -14.11 -28.58
CA ILE A 114 -20.37 -14.90 -27.99
C ILE A 114 -19.83 -14.23 -26.73
N ASP A 115 -19.60 -12.92 -26.77
CA ASP A 115 -19.07 -12.17 -25.62
C ASP A 115 -20.08 -12.13 -24.46
N ALA A 116 -21.39 -12.05 -24.76
CA ALA A 116 -22.45 -12.16 -23.77
C ALA A 116 -22.47 -13.54 -23.10
N GLU A 117 -22.38 -14.62 -23.87
CA GLU A 117 -22.30 -15.99 -23.34
C GLU A 117 -21.05 -16.20 -22.46
N ARG A 118 -19.90 -15.62 -22.84
CA ARG A 118 -18.71 -15.66 -21.98
C ARG A 118 -18.94 -14.95 -20.66
N CYS A 119 -19.49 -13.73 -20.68
CA CYS A 119 -19.79 -12.98 -19.46
C CYS A 119 -20.76 -13.75 -18.56
N PHE A 120 -21.77 -14.40 -19.14
CA PHE A 120 -22.71 -15.25 -18.41
C PHE A 120 -21.99 -16.40 -17.70
N ARG A 121 -21.19 -17.19 -18.42
CA ARG A 121 -20.43 -18.30 -17.82
C ARG A 121 -19.43 -17.87 -16.76
N TRP A 122 -18.77 -16.72 -16.97
CA TRP A 122 -17.87 -16.17 -15.96
C TRP A 122 -18.62 -15.70 -14.72
N SER A 123 -19.84 -15.16 -14.87
CA SER A 123 -20.67 -14.77 -13.73
C SER A 123 -21.13 -15.98 -12.92
N GLU A 124 -21.49 -17.10 -13.58
CA GLU A 124 -21.81 -18.35 -12.88
C GLU A 124 -20.61 -18.89 -12.09
N LYS A 125 -19.41 -18.84 -12.68
CA LYS A 125 -18.16 -19.25 -12.03
C LYS A 125 -17.78 -18.32 -10.86
N GLU A 126 -18.03 -17.02 -10.99
CA GLU A 126 -17.86 -16.05 -9.90
C GLU A 126 -18.82 -16.35 -8.74
N ALA A 127 -20.10 -16.63 -9.04
CA ALA A 127 -21.07 -17.03 -8.03
C ALA A 127 -20.70 -18.37 -7.34
N ALA A 128 -20.04 -19.27 -8.07
CA ALA A 128 -19.47 -20.51 -7.52
C ALA A 128 -18.17 -20.28 -6.74
N GLY A 129 -17.62 -19.06 -6.72
CA GLY A 129 -16.38 -18.72 -6.02
C GLY A 129 -15.12 -19.31 -6.65
N GLU A 130 -15.12 -19.59 -7.96
CA GLU A 130 -13.98 -20.19 -8.66
C GLU A 130 -12.81 -19.22 -8.87
N PHE A 131 -13.04 -17.91 -8.72
CA PHE A 131 -12.04 -16.88 -8.96
C PHE A 131 -11.47 -16.32 -7.65
N LEU A 132 -10.17 -16.00 -7.70
CA LEU A 132 -9.46 -15.31 -6.64
C LEU A 132 -8.87 -14.02 -7.21
N ASP A 133 -9.17 -12.91 -6.56
CA ASP A 133 -8.58 -11.60 -6.82
C ASP A 133 -7.52 -11.30 -5.77
N TYR A 134 -6.32 -10.97 -6.23
CA TYR A 134 -5.17 -10.68 -5.39
C TYR A 134 -4.87 -9.19 -5.46
N ARG A 135 -5.06 -8.47 -4.36
CA ARG A 135 -4.84 -7.03 -4.30
C ARG A 135 -3.74 -6.66 -3.33
N LEU A 136 -2.93 -5.70 -3.75
CA LEU A 136 -1.92 -5.07 -2.92
C LEU A 136 -2.27 -3.59 -2.75
N TYR A 137 -2.42 -3.17 -1.50
CA TYR A 137 -2.70 -1.78 -1.14
C TYR A 137 -1.50 -1.16 -0.43
N ALA A 138 -1.18 0.08 -0.79
CA ALA A 138 -0.26 0.95 -0.09
C ALA A 138 -1.04 2.06 0.60
N ILE A 139 -0.96 2.12 1.92
CA ILE A 139 -1.67 3.06 2.77
C ILE A 139 -0.64 3.98 3.43
N PHE A 140 -0.77 5.28 3.19
CA PHE A 140 0.15 6.28 3.71
C PHE A 140 -0.49 7.07 4.83
N HIS A 141 -0.08 6.80 6.06
CA HIS A 141 -0.56 7.48 7.24
C HIS A 141 0.40 8.60 7.64
N TRP A 142 -0.05 9.86 7.54
CA TRP A 142 0.69 11.01 8.04
C TRP A 142 0.15 11.46 9.41
N ASP A 143 1.03 11.59 10.39
CA ASP A 143 0.71 12.14 11.70
C ASP A 143 1.25 13.58 11.82
N PRO A 144 0.37 14.60 11.80
CA PRO A 144 0.79 16.00 11.85
C PRO A 144 1.32 16.40 13.22
N VAL A 145 0.90 15.73 14.30
CA VAL A 145 1.32 16.07 15.67
C VAL A 145 2.78 15.67 15.87
N ILE A 146 3.14 14.45 15.45
CA ILE A 146 4.53 13.99 15.43
C ILE A 146 5.40 14.92 14.56
N HIS A 147 4.84 15.39 13.43
CA HIS A 147 5.56 16.31 12.54
C HIS A 147 5.84 17.69 13.19
N GLN A 148 4.92 18.19 14.02
CA GLN A 148 5.04 19.50 14.67
C GLN A 148 5.85 19.46 15.97
N CYS A 149 5.87 18.33 16.68
CA CYS A 149 6.52 18.22 18.00
C CYS A 149 8.06 18.24 17.96
N GLU A 150 8.70 18.05 16.81
CA GLU A 150 10.18 18.00 16.72
C GLU A 150 10.77 18.87 15.59
N PRO A 151 10.76 20.20 15.69
CA PRO A 151 11.56 21.02 14.80
C PRO A 151 13.04 20.98 15.24
N GLY A 152 13.87 20.21 14.53
CA GLY A 152 15.17 20.73 14.08
C GLY A 152 16.48 20.35 14.79
N ARG A 153 16.68 19.16 15.39
CA ARG A 153 18.05 18.79 15.88
C ARG A 153 18.64 17.45 15.47
N GLU A 154 17.87 16.40 15.17
CA GLU A 154 18.46 15.06 15.02
C GLU A 154 18.84 14.67 13.57
N TRP A 155 18.30 15.37 12.57
CA TRP A 155 18.54 15.05 11.15
C TRP A 155 19.95 15.39 10.66
N GLN A 156 20.70 16.25 11.36
CA GLN A 156 22.09 16.57 11.02
C GLN A 156 23.09 15.48 11.43
N GLU A 157 22.75 14.64 12.41
CA GLU A 157 23.67 13.64 12.96
C GLU A 157 23.46 12.25 12.34
N GLY A 158 22.21 11.87 12.01
CA GLY A 158 21.88 10.56 11.44
C GLY A 158 22.21 10.38 9.94
N LEU A 159 22.10 11.43 9.13
CA LEU A 159 22.38 11.32 7.68
C LEU A 159 23.87 11.25 7.33
N ARG A 160 24.77 11.54 8.27
CA ARG A 160 26.22 11.56 8.00
C ARG A 160 26.82 10.17 7.76
N HIS A 161 26.13 9.08 8.13
CA HIS A 161 26.76 7.77 8.17
C HIS A 161 26.28 6.70 7.19
N THR A 162 25.17 6.88 6.43
CA THR A 162 24.71 5.75 5.58
C THR A 162 23.96 6.05 4.27
N PHE A 163 23.68 7.30 3.90
CA PHE A 163 22.94 7.57 2.64
C PHE A 163 23.61 8.65 1.79
N THR A 164 24.17 8.27 0.64
CA THR A 164 24.69 9.18 -0.38
C THR A 164 23.56 9.71 -1.26
N LEU A 165 23.26 11.00 -1.14
CA LEU A 165 22.36 11.76 -2.01
C LEU A 165 23.01 11.94 -3.39
N SER A 166 22.71 11.06 -4.35
CA SER A 166 23.05 11.31 -5.76
C SER A 166 21.95 12.13 -6.42
N ALA A 167 22.27 13.38 -6.79
CA ALA A 167 21.36 14.29 -7.51
C ALA A 167 20.85 13.73 -8.86
N LYS A 168 21.47 12.66 -9.39
CA LYS A 168 21.02 11.97 -10.61
C LYS A 168 19.75 11.13 -10.42
N LYS A 169 19.36 10.82 -9.18
CA LYS A 169 18.23 9.92 -8.87
C LYS A 169 16.95 10.62 -8.39
N CYS A 170 16.94 11.95 -8.30
CA CYS A 170 15.74 12.69 -7.95
C CYS A 170 14.89 12.90 -9.21
N ILE A 171 13.56 12.72 -9.09
CA ILE A 171 12.62 13.02 -10.18
C ILE A 171 12.75 14.51 -10.53
N GLN A 172 13.29 14.80 -11.71
CA GLN A 172 13.29 16.15 -12.25
C GLN A 172 11.90 16.43 -12.80
N ARG A 173 11.25 17.51 -12.32
CA ARG A 173 10.04 18.02 -12.97
C ARG A 173 10.41 18.43 -14.39
N ALA A 174 9.80 17.80 -15.39
CA ALA A 174 9.85 18.30 -16.77
C ALA A 174 9.18 19.68 -16.81
N ARG A 175 9.85 20.63 -17.48
CA ARG A 175 9.35 21.97 -17.76
C ARG A 175 8.69 22.01 -19.13
#